data_AF-A0AAD5RJV4-F1
#
_entry.id   AF-A0AAD5RJV4-F1
#
_cell.length_a   1.000
_cell.length_b   1.000
_cell.length_c   1.000
_cell.angle_alpha   90.00
_cell.angle_beta   90.00
_cell.angle_gamma   90.00
#
_symmetry.space_group_name_H-M   'P 1'
#
loop_
_entity.id
_entity.type
_entity.pdbx_description
1 polymer ?
#
loop_
_entity_poly.entity_id
_entity_poly.type
_entity_poly.pdbx_seq_one_letter_code
_entity_poly.pdbx_strand_id
1 'polypeptide(L)'
;MPSSSDAQSKSPGTPPPPATTTTTTPTTTMTTTAETQAQSQSQTPQPATDVKPTTAEGTITTQYSFPSHRLRRRQHQCDKTPLVLVACGSFSPITYLHLRMFEMASDYVRFSTEYEVVGGYLSPVSDAYKKAGLAPADHRVTMCGLAAEETSEWLMVDPWEATQAQYMPTAKVLDHFEHEINTVIGGVEVADGDGDDDDGPRTRRPVRIALLAGADLIQTMSTPGVWDSNDLDHILGRFGVFIIERAGTDIEEAIDHLRRWESNIYVIEQVVQNDVSSTKIRLFLKRDMSVRYLIPEPVIQYIESNNLYKDDDPGAKAANRNPDKGKGLSGEAFFNRAG
;
A
#
# COMPACT_ATOMS: atom_id res chain seq x y z
N MET A 1 -56.20 -35.01 -1.09
CA MET A 1 -56.72 -36.27 -1.67
C MET A 1 -57.64 -35.89 -2.82
N PRO A 2 -57.38 -36.27 -4.09
CA PRO A 2 -56.08 -36.22 -4.80
C PRO A 2 -55.68 -34.72 -4.97
N SER A 3 -55.44 -34.01 -6.11
CA SER A 3 -55.14 -34.18 -7.58
C SER A 3 -54.75 -32.77 -8.09
N SER A 4 -53.88 -32.46 -9.07
CA SER A 4 -53.12 -33.15 -10.13
C SER A 4 -53.85 -33.51 -11.44
N SER A 5 -53.60 -32.72 -12.51
CA SER A 5 -53.59 -33.16 -13.91
C SER A 5 -52.95 -32.12 -14.86
N ASP A 6 -51.81 -32.52 -15.44
CA ASP A 6 -51.26 -32.31 -16.80
C ASP A 6 -51.92 -31.26 -17.74
N ALA A 7 -51.20 -30.34 -18.40
CA ALA A 7 -49.98 -30.41 -19.24
C ALA A 7 -50.22 -30.85 -20.69
N GLN A 8 -49.77 -30.03 -21.66
CA GLN A 8 -49.52 -30.47 -23.04
C GLN A 8 -48.55 -29.54 -23.79
N SER A 9 -47.51 -30.12 -24.38
CA SER A 9 -46.46 -29.44 -25.16
C SER A 9 -46.63 -29.64 -26.67
N LYS A 10 -46.30 -28.63 -27.49
CA LYS A 10 -45.98 -28.84 -28.91
C LYS A 10 -44.81 -27.96 -29.38
N SER A 11 -43.96 -28.55 -30.20
CA SER A 11 -42.80 -27.96 -30.89
C SER A 11 -42.51 -28.83 -32.13
N PRO A 12 -41.55 -28.48 -32.99
CA PRO A 12 -41.38 -27.19 -33.67
C PRO A 12 -41.53 -27.36 -35.21
N GLY A 13 -41.45 -26.26 -35.98
CA GLY A 13 -41.34 -26.29 -37.45
C GLY A 13 -40.13 -25.49 -37.94
N THR A 14 -39.46 -25.95 -39.00
CA THR A 14 -38.18 -25.42 -39.50
C THR A 14 -38.30 -24.68 -40.85
N PRO A 15 -37.41 -23.69 -41.15
CA PRO A 15 -37.50 -22.79 -42.31
C PRO A 15 -36.67 -23.27 -43.53
N PRO A 16 -36.67 -22.50 -44.64
CA PRO A 16 -35.41 -22.26 -45.34
C PRO A 16 -35.04 -20.75 -45.55
N PRO A 17 -35.02 -20.09 -46.74
CA PRO A 17 -33.82 -19.30 -47.10
C PRO A 17 -34.12 -17.85 -47.66
N PRO A 18 -33.22 -17.12 -48.38
CA PRO A 18 -32.41 -16.06 -47.74
C PRO A 18 -32.27 -14.74 -48.59
N ALA A 19 -31.23 -13.93 -48.29
CA ALA A 19 -30.84 -12.64 -48.92
C ALA A 19 -31.67 -11.41 -48.46
N THR A 20 -31.14 -10.17 -48.37
CA THR A 20 -30.17 -9.49 -49.26
C THR A 20 -29.17 -8.57 -48.53
N THR A 21 -28.06 -8.23 -49.19
CA THR A 21 -26.97 -7.35 -48.73
C THR A 21 -27.34 -5.87 -48.58
N THR A 22 -26.69 -5.17 -47.65
CA THR A 22 -26.30 -3.75 -47.81
C THR A 22 -24.90 -3.51 -47.22
N THR A 23 -24.14 -2.59 -47.82
CA THR A 23 -22.76 -2.25 -47.46
C THR A 23 -22.66 -0.75 -47.22
N THR A 24 -22.00 -0.30 -46.15
CA THR A 24 -21.55 1.10 -46.07
C THR A 24 -20.30 1.25 -45.19
N THR A 25 -19.33 1.97 -45.76
CA THR A 25 -17.96 2.36 -45.35
C THR A 25 -17.63 2.66 -43.87
N PRO A 26 -16.34 2.53 -43.48
CA PRO A 26 -15.86 2.80 -42.12
C PRO A 26 -15.64 4.28 -41.80
N THR A 27 -15.63 4.62 -40.51
CA THR A 27 -15.12 5.91 -40.01
C THR A 27 -13.70 5.73 -39.47
N THR A 28 -12.74 6.49 -40.00
CA THR A 28 -11.36 6.51 -39.47
C THR A 28 -11.29 7.41 -38.24
N THR A 29 -10.66 6.95 -37.17
CA THR A 29 -10.21 7.80 -36.06
C THR A 29 -8.75 7.43 -35.73
N MET A 30 -7.88 8.44 -35.64
CA MET A 30 -6.47 8.27 -35.29
C MET A 30 -6.21 8.66 -33.83
N THR A 31 -5.05 8.26 -33.32
CA THR A 31 -4.39 8.74 -32.09
C THR A 31 -5.09 8.36 -30.76
N THR A 32 -4.39 7.98 -29.68
CA THR A 32 -2.92 7.90 -29.45
C THR A 32 -2.60 6.67 -28.59
N THR A 33 -1.58 5.89 -28.96
CA THR A 33 -1.05 4.84 -28.06
C THR A 33 -0.01 5.46 -27.14
N ALA A 34 -0.20 5.37 -25.82
CA ALA A 34 0.77 5.86 -24.84
C ALA A 34 1.70 4.72 -24.41
N GLU A 35 2.92 4.69 -24.95
CA GLU A 35 3.93 3.68 -24.58
C GLU A 35 4.37 3.85 -23.12
N THR A 36 4.10 2.85 -22.28
CA THR A 36 4.66 2.78 -20.91
C THR A 36 5.87 1.85 -20.92
N GLN A 37 7.05 2.38 -21.26
CA GLN A 37 8.30 1.62 -21.20
C GLN A 37 8.78 1.44 -19.76
N ALA A 38 8.45 0.31 -19.14
CA ALA A 38 9.08 -0.14 -17.90
C ALA A 38 10.49 -0.67 -18.17
N GLN A 39 11.51 0.19 -18.13
CA GLN A 39 12.91 -0.21 -18.29
C GLN A 39 13.51 -0.75 -16.99
N SER A 40 13.41 -2.06 -16.77
CA SER A 40 14.14 -2.78 -15.72
C SER A 40 15.51 -3.26 -16.25
N GLN A 41 16.59 -2.63 -15.81
CA GLN A 41 17.95 -3.15 -16.04
C GLN A 41 18.32 -4.12 -14.92
N SER A 42 18.44 -5.40 -15.27
CA SER A 42 18.91 -6.45 -14.36
C SER A 42 20.43 -6.40 -14.19
N GLN A 43 20.89 -6.24 -12.95
CA GLN A 43 22.30 -6.47 -12.59
C GLN A 43 22.38 -7.27 -11.28
N THR A 44 22.85 -8.52 -11.39
CA THR A 44 23.05 -9.43 -10.27
C THR A 44 24.37 -9.08 -9.56
N PRO A 45 24.37 -8.76 -8.25
CA PRO A 45 25.62 -8.56 -7.51
C PRO A 45 26.34 -9.90 -7.27
N GLN A 46 27.62 -9.98 -7.64
CA GLN A 46 28.51 -11.04 -7.15
C GLN A 46 29.16 -10.62 -5.81
N PRO A 47 29.52 -11.58 -4.94
CA PRO A 47 30.02 -11.28 -3.60
C PRO A 47 31.46 -10.74 -3.62
N ALA A 48 31.72 -9.73 -2.80
CA ALA A 48 33.06 -9.18 -2.55
C ALA A 48 33.38 -9.21 -1.05
N THR A 49 34.67 -9.36 -0.72
CA THR A 49 35.19 -9.81 0.57
C THR A 49 35.17 -8.78 1.71
N ASP A 50 35.07 -9.32 2.92
CA ASP A 50 35.26 -8.67 4.23
C ASP A 50 36.44 -7.69 4.31
N VAL A 51 36.16 -6.45 4.74
CA VAL A 51 37.14 -5.48 5.26
C VAL A 51 36.49 -4.70 6.41
N LYS A 52 37.12 -4.74 7.59
CA LYS A 52 36.62 -4.13 8.82
C LYS A 52 37.44 -2.90 9.24
N PRO A 53 36.84 -1.70 9.34
CA PRO A 53 37.37 -0.59 10.14
C PRO A 53 36.67 -0.54 11.51
N THR A 54 37.41 -0.17 12.56
CA THR A 54 36.87 0.02 13.91
C THR A 54 36.94 1.49 14.30
N THR A 55 35.80 2.10 14.61
CA THR A 55 35.71 3.34 15.39
C THR A 55 34.51 3.21 16.33
N ALA A 56 34.67 3.62 17.58
CA ALA A 56 33.59 3.62 18.57
C ALA A 56 33.15 5.06 18.85
N GLU A 57 31.93 5.41 18.47
CA GLU A 57 31.22 6.60 18.94
C GLU A 57 29.87 6.18 19.53
N GLY A 58 29.42 6.89 20.56
CA GLY A 58 28.34 6.45 21.43
C GLY A 58 26.94 6.60 20.83
N THR A 59 26.57 5.71 19.91
CA THR A 59 25.17 5.59 19.47
C THR A 59 24.33 5.00 20.62
N ILE A 60 23.39 5.78 21.15
CA ILE A 60 22.25 5.19 21.87
C ILE A 60 21.39 4.54 20.79
N THR A 61 21.66 3.26 20.51
CA THR A 61 20.78 2.45 19.67
C THR A 61 19.47 2.27 20.43
N THR A 62 18.46 3.06 20.07
CA THR A 62 17.08 2.88 20.53
C THR A 62 16.63 1.48 20.14
N GLN A 63 16.65 0.57 21.11
CA GLN A 63 16.38 -0.84 20.86
C GLN A 63 14.97 -0.98 20.30
N TYR A 64 14.85 -1.69 19.17
CA TYR A 64 13.56 -1.95 18.54
C TYR A 64 12.61 -2.64 19.52
N SER A 65 11.34 -2.22 19.49
CA SER A 65 10.24 -2.82 20.24
C SER A 65 9.02 -2.87 19.33
N PHE A 66 8.39 -4.03 19.21
CA PHE A 66 7.19 -4.18 18.41
C PHE A 66 6.04 -3.31 18.97
N PRO A 67 5.37 -2.49 18.14
CA PRO A 67 4.40 -1.51 18.63
C PRO A 67 3.02 -2.15 18.84
N SER A 68 2.77 -2.74 20.00
CA SER A 68 1.50 -3.45 20.29
C SER A 68 0.43 -2.60 20.99
N HIS A 69 0.54 -1.28 21.03
CA HIS A 69 -0.23 -0.42 21.95
C HIS A 69 -1.72 -0.26 21.59
N ARG A 70 -2.10 -0.49 20.33
CA ARG A 70 -3.50 -0.62 19.87
C ARG A 70 -3.85 -2.04 19.40
N LEU A 71 -2.95 -3.02 19.60
CA LEU A 71 -3.25 -4.42 19.32
C LEU A 71 -4.18 -4.96 20.40
N ARG A 72 -5.43 -5.22 20.02
CA ARG A 72 -6.46 -5.67 20.95
C ARG A 72 -6.12 -7.05 21.50
N ARG A 73 -5.80 -7.10 22.80
CA ARG A 73 -5.30 -8.29 23.50
C ARG A 73 -6.36 -9.37 23.76
N ARG A 74 -7.65 -9.01 23.73
CA ARG A 74 -8.82 -9.86 24.00
C ARG A 74 -9.80 -9.81 22.84
N GLN A 75 -10.14 -10.96 22.27
CA GLN A 75 -11.13 -11.10 21.21
C GLN A 75 -12.55 -10.87 21.76
N HIS A 76 -13.49 -10.36 20.94
CA HIS A 76 -14.90 -10.18 21.37
C HIS A 76 -15.85 -11.20 20.73
N GLN A 77 -15.52 -11.73 19.55
CA GLN A 77 -16.34 -12.71 18.82
C GLN A 77 -15.64 -14.06 18.86
N CYS A 78 -15.94 -14.88 19.88
CA CYS A 78 -15.24 -16.13 20.15
C CYS A 78 -15.34 -17.18 19.01
N ASP A 79 -16.42 -17.12 18.23
CA ASP A 79 -16.67 -17.91 17.02
C ASP A 79 -15.72 -17.56 15.86
N LYS A 80 -15.32 -16.28 15.76
CA LYS A 80 -14.49 -15.78 14.68
C LYS A 80 -13.01 -16.09 14.87
N THR A 81 -12.20 -15.93 13.82
CA THR A 81 -10.74 -16.01 13.85
C THR A 81 -10.13 -14.61 13.96
N PRO A 82 -9.25 -14.33 14.94
CA PRO A 82 -8.66 -13.01 15.10
C PRO A 82 -7.68 -12.73 13.96
N LEU A 83 -7.74 -11.53 13.39
CA LEU A 83 -7.02 -11.11 12.18
C LEU A 83 -6.27 -9.79 12.39
N VAL A 84 -5.06 -9.71 11.85
CA VAL A 84 -4.28 -8.47 11.71
C VAL A 84 -4.04 -8.18 10.23
N LEU A 85 -4.34 -6.95 9.83
CA LEU A 85 -4.12 -6.44 8.47
C LEU A 85 -2.80 -5.66 8.43
N VAL A 86 -1.91 -6.03 7.50
CA VAL A 86 -0.59 -5.39 7.32
C VAL A 86 -0.52 -4.74 5.95
N ALA A 87 -0.37 -3.42 5.86
CA ALA A 87 -0.11 -2.71 4.62
C ALA A 87 1.38 -2.36 4.51
N CYS A 88 2.16 -3.16 3.77
CA CYS A 88 3.52 -2.81 3.37
C CYS A 88 3.48 -1.78 2.23
N GLY A 89 4.32 -0.75 2.27
CA GLY A 89 4.24 0.29 1.25
C GLY A 89 5.28 1.40 1.30
N SER A 90 5.27 2.23 0.25
CA SER A 90 6.17 3.38 0.16
C SER A 90 5.76 4.52 1.10
N PHE A 91 4.46 4.81 1.24
CA PHE A 91 3.91 5.91 2.07
C PHE A 91 4.67 7.24 1.93
N SER A 92 4.88 7.69 0.69
CA SER A 92 5.78 8.81 0.35
C SER A 92 5.07 9.97 -0.36
N PRO A 93 4.19 10.74 0.31
CA PRO A 93 3.73 10.58 1.69
C PRO A 93 2.54 9.60 1.80
N ILE A 94 2.12 9.29 3.03
CA ILE A 94 0.80 8.67 3.30
C ILE A 94 -0.34 9.62 2.89
N THR A 95 -1.52 9.07 2.58
CA THR A 95 -2.70 9.82 2.14
C THR A 95 -3.98 9.22 2.73
N TYR A 96 -5.11 9.93 2.69
CA TYR A 96 -6.39 9.38 3.17
C TYR A 96 -6.84 8.12 2.41
N LEU A 97 -6.37 7.90 1.16
CA LEU A 97 -6.61 6.64 0.46
C LEU A 97 -6.03 5.45 1.22
N HIS A 98 -4.78 5.55 1.69
CA HIS A 98 -4.10 4.47 2.41
C HIS A 98 -4.85 4.11 3.71
N LEU A 99 -5.30 5.13 4.45
CA LEU A 99 -6.10 4.95 5.66
C LEU A 99 -7.47 4.33 5.35
N ARG A 100 -8.15 4.79 4.28
CA ARG A 100 -9.46 4.25 3.88
C ARG A 100 -9.39 2.79 3.43
N MET A 101 -8.25 2.29 2.93
CA MET A 101 -8.08 0.86 2.64
C MET A 101 -8.33 -0.02 3.88
N PHE A 102 -7.81 0.39 5.05
CA PHE A 102 -8.00 -0.34 6.29
C PHE A 102 -9.47 -0.37 6.73
N GLU A 103 -10.16 0.76 6.65
CA GLU A 103 -11.58 0.84 6.99
C GLU A 103 -12.45 -0.02 6.04
N MET A 104 -12.19 0.01 4.73
CA MET A 104 -12.91 -0.83 3.75
C MET A 104 -12.64 -2.33 3.97
N ALA A 105 -11.41 -2.71 4.34
CA ALA A 105 -11.10 -4.09 4.70
C ALA A 105 -11.71 -4.50 6.05
N SER A 106 -11.80 -3.60 7.03
CA SER A 106 -12.47 -3.84 8.32
C SER A 106 -13.98 -4.05 8.14
N ASP A 107 -14.64 -3.20 7.34
CA ASP A 107 -16.04 -3.37 6.94
C ASP A 107 -16.25 -4.74 6.25
N TYR A 108 -15.45 -5.07 5.23
CA TYR A 108 -15.55 -6.34 4.51
C TYR A 108 -15.33 -7.55 5.42
N VAL A 109 -14.27 -7.54 6.24
CA VAL A 109 -13.97 -8.62 7.20
C VAL A 109 -15.16 -8.85 8.13
N ARG A 110 -15.75 -7.77 8.67
CA ARG A 110 -16.88 -7.83 9.59
C ARG A 110 -18.09 -8.53 8.97
N PHE A 111 -18.47 -8.17 7.74
CA PHE A 111 -19.72 -8.59 7.10
C PHE A 111 -19.61 -9.84 6.22
N SER A 112 -18.42 -10.13 5.68
CA SER A 112 -18.23 -11.12 4.60
C SER A 112 -17.26 -12.26 4.93
N THR A 113 -16.69 -12.30 6.14
CA THR A 113 -15.70 -13.34 6.52
C THR A 113 -15.89 -13.88 7.94
N GLU A 114 -15.28 -15.03 8.20
CA GLU A 114 -15.06 -15.66 9.50
C GLU A 114 -14.02 -14.92 10.39
N TYR A 115 -13.49 -13.78 9.96
CA TYR A 115 -12.47 -13.03 10.72
C TYR A 115 -13.01 -11.88 11.58
N GLU A 116 -12.28 -11.58 12.65
CA GLU A 116 -12.46 -10.39 13.48
C GLU A 116 -11.14 -9.59 13.53
N VAL A 117 -11.15 -8.33 13.09
CA VAL A 117 -9.93 -7.49 13.10
C VAL A 117 -9.53 -7.13 14.54
N VAL A 118 -8.31 -7.47 14.94
CA VAL A 118 -7.74 -7.14 16.27
C VAL A 118 -6.63 -6.08 16.21
N GLY A 119 -6.19 -5.68 15.01
CA GLY A 119 -5.27 -4.56 14.81
C GLY A 119 -4.91 -4.36 13.33
N GLY A 120 -4.33 -3.21 13.00
CA GLY A 120 -3.83 -2.90 11.65
C GLY A 120 -2.49 -2.18 11.69
N TYR A 121 -1.60 -2.51 10.76
CA TYR A 121 -0.23 -1.98 10.73
C TYR A 121 0.14 -1.41 9.37
N LEU A 122 0.63 -0.17 9.37
CA LEU A 122 1.41 0.40 8.28
C LEU A 122 2.87 -0.07 8.44
N SER A 123 3.44 -0.66 7.39
CA SER A 123 4.86 -1.05 7.34
C SER A 123 5.57 -0.25 6.24
N PRO A 124 6.29 0.84 6.58
CA PRO A 124 7.00 1.64 5.59
C PRO A 124 8.26 0.93 5.10
N VAL A 125 8.40 0.78 3.79
CA VAL A 125 9.56 0.11 3.16
C VAL A 125 10.89 0.79 3.50
N SER A 126 11.97 0.01 3.63
CA SER A 126 13.36 0.52 3.72
C SER A 126 13.74 1.38 2.51
N ASP A 127 14.58 2.41 2.73
CA ASP A 127 15.19 3.20 1.64
C ASP A 127 16.08 2.36 0.70
N ALA A 128 16.50 1.15 1.15
CA ALA A 128 17.20 0.18 0.31
C ALA A 128 16.39 -0.28 -0.93
N TYR A 129 15.07 -0.02 -0.95
CA TYR A 129 14.19 -0.21 -2.12
C TYR A 129 14.48 0.76 -3.29
N LYS A 130 15.20 1.88 -3.06
CA LYS A 130 15.74 2.79 -4.10
C LYS A 130 14.72 3.36 -5.12
N LYS A 131 13.44 3.37 -4.78
CA LYS A 131 12.36 3.88 -5.65
C LYS A 131 12.49 5.39 -5.91
N ALA A 132 12.32 5.79 -7.16
CA ALA A 132 12.40 7.20 -7.56
C ALA A 132 11.35 8.07 -6.82
N GLY A 133 11.79 9.15 -6.18
CA GLY A 133 10.93 10.05 -5.41
C GLY A 133 10.44 9.50 -4.07
N LEU A 134 11.09 8.46 -3.53
CA LEU A 134 10.96 8.02 -2.15
C LEU A 134 11.65 9.05 -1.23
N ALA A 135 10.94 9.59 -0.24
CA ALA A 135 11.56 10.37 0.84
C ALA A 135 12.32 9.44 1.82
N PRO A 136 13.26 9.94 2.64
CA PRO A 136 13.93 9.12 3.66
C PRO A 136 12.97 8.39 4.61
N ALA A 137 13.36 7.20 5.05
CA ALA A 137 12.57 6.28 5.85
C ALA A 137 12.00 6.91 7.12
N ASP A 138 12.83 7.61 7.90
CA ASP A 138 12.42 8.24 9.17
C ASP A 138 11.30 9.25 8.98
N HIS A 139 11.34 10.05 7.90
CA HIS A 139 10.27 10.98 7.57
C HIS A 139 8.97 10.23 7.23
N ARG A 140 9.05 9.10 6.51
CA ARG A 140 7.87 8.32 6.10
C ARG A 140 7.25 7.58 7.28
N VAL A 141 8.06 6.99 8.16
CA VAL A 141 7.62 6.45 9.45
C VAL A 141 6.92 7.54 10.28
N THR A 142 7.54 8.71 10.42
CA THR A 142 6.95 9.83 11.19
C THR A 142 5.62 10.31 10.59
N MET A 143 5.53 10.47 9.26
CA MET A 143 4.28 10.83 8.59
C MET A 143 3.19 9.75 8.74
N CYS A 144 3.57 8.47 8.73
CA CYS A 144 2.64 7.38 9.04
C CYS A 144 2.15 7.44 10.49
N GLY A 145 3.05 7.73 11.44
CA GLY A 145 2.72 7.84 12.87
C GLY A 145 1.71 8.96 13.11
N LEU A 146 2.05 10.18 12.66
CA LEU A 146 1.17 11.35 12.71
C LEU A 146 -0.19 11.15 12.02
N ALA A 147 -0.27 10.28 11.00
CA ALA A 147 -1.54 9.93 10.36
C ALA A 147 -2.33 8.90 11.17
N ALA A 148 -1.68 7.85 11.66
CA ALA A 148 -2.33 6.77 12.40
C ALA A 148 -2.78 7.23 13.81
N GLU A 149 -1.96 7.99 14.51
CA GLU A 149 -2.21 8.44 15.89
C GLU A 149 -3.40 9.40 15.96
N GLU A 150 -3.43 10.40 15.08
CA GLU A 150 -4.41 11.51 15.08
C GLU A 150 -5.72 11.19 14.35
N THR A 151 -5.79 10.15 13.51
CA THR A 151 -7.00 9.83 12.72
C THR A 151 -7.47 8.37 12.78
N SER A 152 -6.98 7.56 13.71
CA SER A 152 -7.45 6.18 13.94
C SER A 152 -7.26 5.78 15.40
N GLU A 153 -8.09 4.86 15.88
CA GLU A 153 -7.98 4.25 17.21
C GLU A 153 -7.30 2.86 17.19
N TRP A 154 -7.19 2.23 16.00
CA TRP A 154 -6.80 0.82 15.86
C TRP A 154 -5.59 0.58 14.94
N LEU A 155 -5.15 1.61 14.19
CA LEU A 155 -3.96 1.54 13.35
C LEU A 155 -2.69 1.90 14.10
N MET A 156 -1.60 1.22 13.74
CA MET A 156 -0.23 1.40 14.25
C MET A 156 0.76 1.47 13.07
N VAL A 157 2.01 1.83 13.37
CA VAL A 157 3.11 1.85 12.39
C VAL A 157 4.25 1.01 12.94
N ASP A 158 4.69 0.00 12.20
CA ASP A 158 5.91 -0.73 12.55
C ASP A 158 7.11 -0.17 11.77
N PRO A 159 8.12 0.42 12.45
CA PRO A 159 9.34 0.88 11.80
C PRO A 159 10.30 -0.26 11.41
N TRP A 160 10.02 -1.53 11.76
CA TRP A 160 10.94 -2.64 11.54
C TRP A 160 11.45 -2.72 10.10
N GLU A 161 10.54 -2.75 9.11
CA GLU A 161 10.90 -2.81 7.69
C GLU A 161 11.72 -1.58 7.26
N ALA A 162 11.34 -0.40 7.74
CA ALA A 162 12.01 0.87 7.44
C ALA A 162 13.47 0.90 7.92
N THR A 163 13.74 0.32 9.09
CA THR A 163 15.08 0.28 9.72
C THR A 163 16.03 -0.77 9.13
N GLN A 164 15.57 -1.65 8.22
CA GLN A 164 16.44 -2.67 7.64
C GLN A 164 17.45 -2.06 6.66
N ALA A 165 18.74 -2.36 6.88
CA ALA A 165 19.84 -1.91 6.02
C ALA A 165 19.86 -2.54 4.60
N GLN A 166 18.99 -3.53 4.36
CA GLN A 166 18.77 -4.17 3.06
C GLN A 166 17.27 -4.20 2.76
N TYR A 167 16.91 -4.31 1.48
CA TYR A 167 15.52 -4.49 1.09
C TYR A 167 14.98 -5.85 1.58
N MET A 168 13.83 -5.83 2.25
CA MET A 168 13.12 -7.05 2.66
C MET A 168 11.98 -7.36 1.69
N PRO A 169 11.88 -8.58 1.15
CA PRO A 169 10.67 -9.06 0.51
C PRO A 169 9.49 -9.09 1.47
N THR A 170 8.29 -8.79 0.99
CA THR A 170 7.04 -8.73 1.78
C THR A 170 6.81 -10.01 2.59
N ALA A 171 7.17 -11.18 2.06
CA ALA A 171 7.11 -12.47 2.76
C ALA A 171 7.78 -12.42 4.15
N LYS A 172 8.98 -11.83 4.24
CA LYS A 172 9.75 -11.70 5.49
C LYS A 172 9.17 -10.66 6.45
N VAL A 173 8.51 -9.63 5.91
CA VAL A 173 7.79 -8.63 6.72
C VAL A 173 6.58 -9.29 7.39
N LEU A 174 5.84 -10.13 6.67
CA LEU A 174 4.72 -10.90 7.24
C LEU A 174 5.21 -11.95 8.27
N ASP A 175 6.34 -12.62 8.03
CA ASP A 175 6.97 -13.50 9.03
C ASP A 175 7.39 -12.76 10.32
N HIS A 176 7.83 -11.50 10.21
CA HIS A 176 8.14 -10.66 11.37
C HIS A 176 6.88 -10.36 12.19
N PHE A 177 5.79 -9.92 11.55
CA PHE A 177 4.50 -9.71 12.23
C PHE A 177 3.96 -11.00 12.87
N GLU A 178 4.07 -12.12 12.18
CA GLU A 178 3.69 -13.45 12.68
C GLU A 178 4.53 -13.86 13.89
N HIS A 179 5.85 -13.62 13.88
CA HIS A 179 6.72 -13.92 15.00
C HIS A 179 6.40 -13.05 16.22
N GLU A 180 6.34 -11.73 16.05
CA GLU A 180 6.06 -10.80 17.14
C GLU A 180 4.67 -11.05 17.73
N ILE A 181 3.63 -11.24 16.91
CA ILE A 181 2.25 -11.41 17.39
C ILE A 181 1.99 -12.83 17.93
N ASN A 182 2.40 -13.90 17.24
CA ASN A 182 2.05 -15.27 17.64
C ASN A 182 3.13 -15.97 18.48
N THR A 183 4.40 -15.55 18.42
CA THR A 183 5.49 -16.14 19.23
C THR A 183 5.85 -15.28 20.44
N VAL A 184 6.12 -13.98 20.26
CA VAL A 184 6.57 -13.09 21.36
C VAL A 184 5.37 -12.65 22.22
N ILE A 185 4.27 -12.24 21.58
CA ILE A 185 3.02 -11.82 22.23
C ILE A 185 2.12 -13.01 22.63
N GLY A 186 2.26 -14.15 21.95
CA GLY A 186 1.51 -15.39 22.19
C GLY A 186 0.07 -15.40 21.66
N GLY A 187 -0.29 -14.48 20.77
CA GLY A 187 -1.65 -14.31 20.27
C GLY A 187 -2.61 -13.62 21.25
N VAL A 188 -3.91 -13.62 20.93
CA VAL A 188 -4.96 -12.94 21.71
C VAL A 188 -5.68 -13.89 22.66
N GLU A 189 -6.11 -13.36 23.80
CA GLU A 189 -7.01 -14.04 24.75
C GLU A 189 -8.42 -14.15 24.15
N VAL A 190 -9.05 -15.31 24.35
CA VAL A 190 -10.45 -15.58 23.99
C VAL A 190 -11.12 -16.21 25.20
N ALA A 191 -12.38 -15.86 25.50
CA ALA A 191 -13.11 -16.46 26.62
C ALA A 191 -13.46 -17.93 26.32
N ASP A 192 -13.30 -18.80 27.32
CA ASP A 192 -13.58 -20.24 27.19
C ASP A 192 -15.08 -20.54 27.41
N GLY A 193 -15.96 -19.91 26.61
CA GLY A 193 -17.41 -20.10 26.62
C GLY A 193 -18.20 -18.89 26.09
N ASP A 194 -19.53 -19.01 26.02
CA ASP A 194 -20.45 -17.96 25.54
C ASP A 194 -20.71 -16.82 26.57
N GLY A 195 -19.89 -16.73 27.62
CA GLY A 195 -20.08 -15.82 28.76
C GLY A 195 -19.20 -14.57 28.69
N ASP A 196 -19.82 -13.41 28.87
CA ASP A 196 -19.16 -12.08 28.88
C ASP A 196 -18.54 -11.74 30.27
N ASP A 197 -18.37 -12.75 31.14
CA ASP A 197 -17.80 -12.62 32.49
C ASP A 197 -16.27 -12.46 32.41
N ASP A 198 -15.76 -11.26 32.76
CA ASP A 198 -14.35 -10.93 32.51
C ASP A 198 -13.33 -11.78 33.32
N ASP A 199 -13.76 -12.34 34.45
CA ASP A 199 -12.98 -13.26 35.31
C ASP A 199 -13.01 -14.73 34.83
N GLY A 200 -13.68 -15.03 33.71
CA GLY A 200 -13.73 -16.39 33.14
C GLY A 200 -12.35 -16.92 32.68
N PRO A 201 -12.16 -18.25 32.61
CA PRO A 201 -10.97 -18.84 32.01
C PRO A 201 -10.83 -18.44 30.53
N ARG A 202 -9.57 -18.29 30.08
CA ARG A 202 -9.24 -17.84 28.73
C ARG A 202 -8.10 -18.64 28.13
N THR A 203 -8.33 -19.17 26.93
CA THR A 203 -7.27 -19.66 26.04
C THR A 203 -6.65 -18.52 25.23
N ARG A 204 -5.41 -18.69 24.77
CA ARG A 204 -4.85 -17.84 23.70
C ARG A 204 -5.02 -18.53 22.34
N ARG A 205 -5.45 -17.76 21.34
CA ARG A 205 -5.53 -18.18 19.94
C ARG A 205 -4.54 -17.38 19.08
N PRO A 206 -3.86 -18.03 18.11
CA PRO A 206 -3.01 -17.32 17.16
C PRO A 206 -3.85 -16.40 16.28
N VAL A 207 -3.28 -15.26 15.95
CA VAL A 207 -3.86 -14.23 15.08
C VAL A 207 -3.44 -14.53 13.64
N ARG A 208 -4.39 -14.60 12.71
CA ARG A 208 -4.04 -14.65 11.28
C ARG A 208 -3.43 -13.31 10.88
N ILE A 209 -2.25 -13.34 10.27
CA ILE A 209 -1.68 -12.16 9.59
C ILE A 209 -2.12 -12.21 8.12
N ALA A 210 -2.56 -11.09 7.56
CA ALA A 210 -2.87 -10.96 6.14
C ALA A 210 -2.35 -9.63 5.57
N LEU A 211 -1.93 -9.67 4.30
CA LEU A 211 -1.49 -8.49 3.56
C LEU A 211 -2.71 -7.64 3.16
N LEU A 212 -2.61 -6.31 3.23
CA LEU A 212 -3.61 -5.37 2.74
C LEU A 212 -2.98 -4.47 1.67
N ALA A 213 -3.57 -4.43 0.48
CA ALA A 213 -3.05 -3.65 -0.64
C ALA A 213 -4.15 -3.10 -1.57
N GLY A 214 -3.75 -2.16 -2.44
CA GLY A 214 -4.54 -1.78 -3.60
C GLY A 214 -4.29 -2.72 -4.79
N ALA A 215 -5.22 -2.74 -5.74
CA ALA A 215 -5.21 -3.63 -6.89
C ALA A 215 -3.95 -3.53 -7.79
N ASP A 216 -3.21 -2.41 -7.76
CA ASP A 216 -1.90 -2.29 -8.43
C ASP A 216 -0.92 -3.39 -7.99
N LEU A 217 -1.02 -3.87 -6.73
CA LEU A 217 -0.11 -4.90 -6.21
C LEU A 217 -0.42 -6.28 -6.79
N ILE A 218 -1.69 -6.69 -6.87
CA ILE A 218 -2.04 -8.01 -7.38
C ILE A 218 -1.73 -8.15 -8.88
N GLN A 219 -1.81 -7.06 -9.65
CA GLN A 219 -1.31 -7.03 -11.03
C GLN A 219 0.20 -7.30 -11.11
N THR A 220 1.01 -6.82 -10.15
CA THR A 220 2.43 -7.20 -10.13
C THR A 220 2.64 -8.66 -9.75
N MET A 221 1.80 -9.22 -8.86
CA MET A 221 1.88 -10.63 -8.44
C MET A 221 1.48 -11.61 -9.54
N SER A 222 0.51 -11.24 -10.40
CA SER A 222 0.15 -12.03 -11.59
C SER A 222 1.16 -11.90 -12.73
N THR A 223 2.01 -10.85 -12.74
CA THR A 223 3.00 -10.64 -13.81
C THR A 223 4.19 -11.60 -13.68
N PRO A 224 4.44 -12.50 -14.66
CA PRO A 224 5.50 -13.48 -14.56
C PRO A 224 6.90 -12.88 -14.40
N GLY A 225 7.67 -13.38 -13.43
CA GLY A 225 9.06 -12.98 -13.19
C GLY A 225 9.24 -11.67 -12.41
N VAL A 226 8.16 -11.03 -11.94
CA VAL A 226 8.25 -9.85 -11.04
C VAL A 226 8.40 -10.27 -9.57
N TRP A 227 7.81 -11.41 -9.19
CA TRP A 227 7.92 -12.01 -7.85
C TRP A 227 8.58 -13.39 -7.92
N ASP A 228 9.24 -13.79 -6.84
CA ASP A 228 9.71 -15.17 -6.67
C ASP A 228 8.52 -16.09 -6.37
N SER A 229 8.51 -17.30 -6.93
CA SER A 229 7.38 -18.22 -6.77
C SER A 229 7.21 -18.72 -5.33
N ASN A 230 8.28 -18.79 -4.55
CA ASN A 230 8.24 -19.17 -3.14
C ASN A 230 7.70 -18.01 -2.28
N ASP A 231 8.04 -16.76 -2.60
CA ASP A 231 7.44 -15.58 -1.95
C ASP A 231 5.94 -15.50 -2.25
N LEU A 232 5.50 -15.80 -3.48
CA LEU A 232 4.06 -15.88 -3.81
C LEU A 232 3.37 -17.03 -3.06
N ASP A 233 3.96 -18.24 -3.02
CA ASP A 233 3.40 -19.36 -2.27
C ASP A 233 3.32 -19.09 -0.76
N HIS A 234 4.28 -18.34 -0.20
CA HIS A 234 4.29 -17.96 1.20
C HIS A 234 3.27 -16.85 1.51
N ILE A 235 3.23 -15.78 0.72
CA ILE A 235 2.28 -14.67 0.90
C ILE A 235 0.84 -15.14 0.66
N LEU A 236 0.56 -15.73 -0.50
CA LEU A 236 -0.80 -16.08 -0.92
C LEU A 236 -1.26 -17.44 -0.38
N GLY A 237 -0.34 -18.38 -0.12
CA GLY A 237 -0.69 -19.70 0.44
C GLY A 237 -0.84 -19.73 1.96
N ARG A 238 -0.02 -18.97 2.71
CA ARG A 238 -0.04 -19.00 4.19
C ARG A 238 -0.80 -17.84 4.81
N PHE A 239 -0.53 -16.61 4.38
CA PHE A 239 -1.10 -15.41 5.00
C PHE A 239 -2.42 -15.00 4.33
N GLY A 240 -2.42 -14.93 3.01
CA GLY A 240 -3.52 -14.37 2.21
C GLY A 240 -3.46 -12.85 2.12
N VAL A 241 -4.32 -12.30 1.26
CA VAL A 241 -4.31 -10.88 0.90
C VAL A 241 -5.73 -10.31 0.74
N PHE A 242 -5.94 -9.11 1.27
CA PHE A 242 -7.11 -8.27 1.03
C PHE A 242 -6.73 -7.19 0.00
N ILE A 243 -7.45 -7.17 -1.12
CA ILE A 243 -7.20 -6.29 -2.27
C ILE A 243 -8.34 -5.29 -2.40
N ILE A 244 -8.03 -4.01 -2.25
CA ILE A 244 -8.93 -2.91 -2.59
C ILE A 244 -8.92 -2.71 -4.10
N GLU A 245 -10.07 -2.89 -4.74
CA GLU A 245 -10.26 -2.64 -6.17
C GLU A 245 -9.99 -1.17 -6.52
N ARG A 246 -9.46 -0.93 -7.73
CA ARG A 246 -9.28 0.41 -8.29
C ARG A 246 -9.69 0.43 -9.76
N ALA A 247 -10.49 1.43 -10.13
CA ALA A 247 -10.97 1.61 -11.51
C ALA A 247 -9.83 1.59 -12.54
N GLY A 248 -9.98 0.77 -13.58
CA GLY A 248 -8.94 0.54 -14.59
C GLY A 248 -7.96 -0.60 -14.27
N THR A 249 -8.19 -1.36 -13.19
CA THR A 249 -7.46 -2.61 -12.91
C THR A 249 -8.29 -3.78 -13.42
N ASP A 250 -7.71 -4.64 -14.25
CA ASP A 250 -8.28 -5.96 -14.51
C ASP A 250 -7.88 -6.90 -13.35
N ILE A 251 -8.83 -7.18 -12.46
CA ILE A 251 -8.65 -8.11 -11.34
C ILE A 251 -8.98 -9.55 -11.78
N GLU A 252 -9.86 -9.73 -12.76
CA GLU A 252 -10.26 -11.06 -13.25
C GLU A 252 -9.06 -11.74 -13.94
N GLU A 253 -8.34 -11.04 -14.83
CA GLU A 253 -7.08 -11.51 -15.41
C GLU A 253 -6.00 -11.75 -14.35
N ALA A 254 -5.92 -10.91 -13.31
CA ALA A 254 -4.94 -11.06 -12.25
C ALA A 254 -5.21 -12.31 -11.38
N ILE A 255 -6.48 -12.58 -11.07
CA ILE A 255 -6.90 -13.80 -10.36
C ILE A 255 -6.71 -15.04 -11.25
N ASP A 256 -6.96 -14.95 -12.56
CA ASP A 256 -6.80 -16.09 -13.48
C ASP A 256 -5.37 -16.67 -13.48
N HIS A 257 -4.36 -15.81 -13.36
CA HIS A 257 -2.96 -16.22 -13.19
C HIS A 257 -2.62 -16.72 -11.77
N LEU A 258 -3.45 -16.40 -10.77
CA LEU A 258 -3.23 -16.69 -9.35
C LEU A 258 -4.21 -17.74 -8.77
N ARG A 259 -5.09 -18.35 -9.59
CA ARG A 259 -6.19 -19.27 -9.19
C ARG A 259 -5.83 -20.32 -8.14
N ARG A 260 -4.60 -20.82 -8.13
CA ARG A 260 -4.12 -21.80 -7.12
C ARG A 260 -4.12 -21.28 -5.67
N TRP A 261 -4.29 -19.97 -5.46
CA TRP A 261 -4.41 -19.32 -4.15
C TRP A 261 -5.72 -18.50 -4.01
N GLU A 262 -6.68 -18.64 -4.92
CA GLU A 262 -7.92 -17.83 -5.00
C GLU A 262 -8.68 -17.74 -3.68
N SER A 263 -8.78 -18.84 -2.93
CA SER A 263 -9.47 -18.88 -1.63
C SER A 263 -8.80 -18.08 -0.49
N ASN A 264 -7.63 -17.50 -0.74
CA ASN A 264 -6.90 -16.61 0.17
C ASN A 264 -6.81 -15.16 -0.39
N ILE A 265 -7.47 -14.85 -1.51
CA ILE A 265 -7.47 -13.54 -2.16
C ILE A 265 -8.85 -12.90 -2.00
N TYR A 266 -8.96 -11.93 -1.10
CA TYR A 266 -10.22 -11.25 -0.77
C TYR A 266 -10.32 -9.91 -1.49
N VAL A 267 -11.09 -9.84 -2.58
CA VAL A 267 -11.33 -8.61 -3.35
C VAL A 267 -12.43 -7.77 -2.69
N ILE A 268 -12.20 -6.47 -2.61
CA ILE A 268 -13.08 -5.48 -1.98
C ILE A 268 -13.37 -4.35 -2.98
N GLU A 269 -14.61 -4.26 -3.47
CA GLU A 269 -15.06 -3.23 -4.40
C GLU A 269 -14.98 -1.81 -3.79
N GLN A 270 -14.42 -0.84 -4.53
CA GLN A 270 -14.37 0.55 -4.09
C GLN A 270 -15.61 1.34 -4.53
N VAL A 271 -16.71 1.19 -3.76
CA VAL A 271 -18.01 1.88 -4.00
C VAL A 271 -17.89 3.41 -4.13
N VAL A 272 -16.98 4.03 -3.36
CA VAL A 272 -16.67 5.47 -3.47
C VAL A 272 -15.23 5.61 -3.93
N GLN A 273 -15.06 5.89 -5.23
CA GLN A 273 -13.75 5.97 -5.87
C GLN A 273 -12.88 7.07 -5.26
N ASN A 274 -11.68 6.69 -4.81
CA ASN A 274 -10.66 7.59 -4.27
C ASN A 274 -9.32 7.22 -4.90
N ASP A 275 -8.79 8.09 -5.75
CA ASP A 275 -7.56 7.88 -6.51
C ASP A 275 -6.41 8.82 -6.08
N VAL A 276 -6.47 9.30 -4.83
CA VAL A 276 -5.50 10.22 -4.21
C VAL A 276 -4.21 9.46 -3.84
N SER A 277 -3.41 9.17 -4.87
CA SER A 277 -2.10 8.54 -4.75
C SER A 277 -1.03 9.52 -4.29
N SER A 278 0.00 9.02 -3.59
CA SER A 278 1.14 9.83 -3.15
C SER A 278 1.84 10.56 -4.30
N THR A 279 1.79 10.02 -5.53
CA THR A 279 2.36 10.65 -6.72
C THR A 279 1.61 11.93 -7.11
N LYS A 280 0.27 11.95 -6.98
CA LYS A 280 -0.50 13.20 -7.14
C LYS A 280 -0.15 14.22 -6.06
N ILE A 281 0.00 13.78 -4.80
CA ILE A 281 0.39 14.64 -3.68
C ILE A 281 1.76 15.28 -3.91
N ARG A 282 2.79 14.50 -4.30
CA ARG A 282 4.12 15.05 -4.65
C ARG A 282 4.04 16.01 -5.84
N LEU A 283 3.18 15.78 -6.82
CA LEU A 283 2.98 16.69 -7.96
C LEU A 283 2.30 18.00 -7.56
N PHE A 284 1.40 17.97 -6.58
CA PHE A 284 0.73 19.17 -6.06
C PHE A 284 1.70 20.02 -5.24
N LEU A 285 2.46 19.40 -4.32
CA LEU A 285 3.50 20.06 -3.53
C LEU A 285 4.59 20.71 -4.40
N LYS A 286 5.05 20.04 -5.46
CA LYS A 286 5.99 20.60 -6.46
C LYS A 286 5.44 21.80 -7.25
N ARG A 287 4.12 22.01 -7.25
CA ARG A 287 3.44 23.10 -7.96
C ARG A 287 2.88 24.18 -7.02
N ASP A 288 3.27 24.14 -5.74
CA ASP A 288 2.75 25.01 -4.68
C ASP A 288 1.21 24.97 -4.57
N MET A 289 0.61 23.81 -4.89
CA MET A 289 -0.84 23.59 -4.84
C MET A 289 -1.22 22.89 -3.53
N SER A 290 -2.31 23.36 -2.91
CA SER A 290 -2.83 22.81 -1.66
C SER A 290 -3.12 21.31 -1.75
N VAL A 291 -2.67 20.58 -0.72
CA VAL A 291 -2.99 19.15 -0.49
C VAL A 291 -3.91 18.95 0.71
N ARG A 292 -4.50 20.04 1.24
CA ARG A 292 -5.47 20.02 2.34
C ARG A 292 -6.67 19.15 1.98
N TYR A 293 -7.15 18.36 2.94
CA TYR A 293 -8.20 17.34 2.78
C TYR A 293 -7.85 16.15 1.87
N LEU A 294 -6.66 16.11 1.25
CA LEU A 294 -6.17 14.95 0.49
C LEU A 294 -5.27 14.04 1.36
N ILE A 295 -4.59 14.62 2.35
CA ILE A 295 -3.81 13.94 3.40
C ILE A 295 -4.13 14.57 4.78
N PRO A 296 -3.82 13.90 5.91
CA PRO A 296 -4.06 14.44 7.24
C PRO A 296 -3.30 15.75 7.53
N GLU A 297 -3.93 16.68 8.24
CA GLU A 297 -3.35 17.98 8.57
C GLU A 297 -1.98 17.90 9.28
N PRO A 298 -1.73 17.00 10.25
CA PRO A 298 -0.42 16.86 10.87
C PRO A 298 0.69 16.45 9.88
N VAL A 299 0.34 15.67 8.85
CA VAL A 299 1.26 15.28 7.76
C VAL A 299 1.60 16.48 6.88
N ILE A 300 0.65 17.38 6.63
CA ILE A 300 0.89 18.64 5.89
C ILE A 300 1.89 19.51 6.67
N GLN A 301 1.62 19.76 7.96
CA GLN A 301 2.47 20.56 8.83
C GLN A 301 3.89 19.97 8.94
N TYR A 302 4.02 18.64 8.99
CA TYR A 302 5.30 17.95 8.99
C TYR A 302 6.06 18.12 7.66
N ILE A 303 5.38 17.97 6.52
CA ILE A 303 5.95 18.17 5.17
C ILE A 303 6.45 19.60 5.00
N GLU A 304 5.66 20.60 5.41
CA GLU A 304 6.02 22.02 5.35
C GLU A 304 7.24 22.33 6.22
N SER A 305 7.22 21.90 7.48
CA SER A 305 8.31 22.12 8.45
C SER A 305 9.63 21.50 8.03
N ASN A 306 9.59 20.29 7.47
CA ASN A 306 10.77 19.56 6.97
C ASN A 306 11.10 19.89 5.50
N ASN A 307 10.35 20.79 4.84
CA ASN A 307 10.50 21.18 3.44
C ASN A 307 10.49 20.00 2.43
N LEU A 308 9.77 18.93 2.74
CA LEU A 308 9.75 17.70 1.94
C LEU A 308 9.06 17.89 0.59
N TYR A 309 9.46 17.07 -0.39
CA TYR A 309 8.90 16.98 -1.74
C TYR A 309 9.01 18.23 -2.65
N LYS A 310 9.57 19.33 -2.13
CA LYS A 310 10.07 20.46 -2.94
C LYS A 310 11.23 19.98 -3.85
N ASP A 311 11.55 20.74 -4.89
CA ASP A 311 12.59 20.34 -5.85
C ASP A 311 14.00 20.47 -5.28
N ASP A 312 14.64 19.33 -5.04
CA ASP A 312 16.11 19.23 -5.03
C ASP A 312 16.63 19.37 -6.47
N ASP A 313 16.77 20.62 -6.94
CA ASP A 313 17.71 20.91 -8.01
C ASP A 313 19.14 20.94 -7.41
N PRO A 314 20.03 19.97 -7.76
CA PRO A 314 21.41 20.00 -7.30
C PRO A 314 22.20 21.21 -7.84
N GLY A 315 21.73 21.89 -8.90
CA GLY A 315 22.30 23.14 -9.40
C GLY A 315 22.10 24.33 -8.45
N ALA A 316 20.90 24.48 -7.86
CA ALA A 316 20.53 25.62 -7.03
C ALA A 316 21.45 25.83 -5.81
N LYS A 317 21.96 24.75 -5.21
CA LYS A 317 22.82 24.81 -4.00
C LYS A 317 24.25 25.33 -4.29
N ALA A 318 24.66 25.42 -5.56
CA ALA A 318 25.95 25.99 -5.95
C ALA A 318 25.91 27.53 -6.10
N ALA A 319 24.75 28.11 -6.45
CA ALA A 319 24.64 29.52 -6.79
C ALA A 319 24.79 30.49 -5.60
N ASN A 320 24.54 30.03 -4.37
CA ASN A 320 24.42 30.90 -3.19
C ASN A 320 25.65 30.84 -2.24
N ARG A 321 26.86 30.69 -2.80
CA ARG A 321 28.14 30.73 -2.06
C ARG A 321 29.18 31.64 -2.71
N ASN A 322 28.87 32.93 -2.88
CA ASN A 322 29.91 33.97 -3.01
C ASN A 322 29.38 35.39 -2.73
N PRO A 323 29.48 35.89 -1.48
CA PRO A 323 29.35 37.31 -1.19
C PRO A 323 30.69 38.05 -1.42
N ASP A 324 30.64 39.04 -2.31
CA ASP A 324 31.58 40.18 -2.47
C ASP A 324 33.09 39.93 -2.71
N LYS A 325 33.57 40.48 -3.84
CA LYS A 325 34.86 41.19 -3.90
C LYS A 325 34.86 42.21 -5.05
N GLY A 326 34.26 43.37 -4.80
CA GLY A 326 34.11 44.43 -5.80
C GLY A 326 35.42 45.09 -6.30
N LYS A 327 35.32 45.72 -7.48
CA LYS A 327 36.18 46.83 -7.94
C LYS A 327 35.29 47.85 -8.66
N GLY A 328 35.48 49.12 -8.35
CA GLY A 328 34.75 50.24 -8.96
C GLY A 328 35.54 50.96 -10.05
N LEU A 329 35.08 52.18 -10.39
CA LEU A 329 35.50 53.03 -11.52
C LEU A 329 35.01 52.49 -12.88
N SER A 330 34.55 53.31 -13.84
CA SER A 330 34.16 54.74 -13.83
C SER A 330 33.48 55.07 -15.17
N GLY A 331 32.48 55.95 -15.21
CA GLY A 331 31.88 56.43 -16.46
C GLY A 331 30.67 57.32 -16.25
N GLU A 332 30.52 58.36 -17.07
CA GLU A 332 29.45 59.36 -16.97
C GLU A 332 28.24 59.03 -17.86
N ALA A 333 27.10 59.63 -17.51
CA ALA A 333 25.98 60.05 -18.35
C ALA A 333 25.70 59.34 -19.70
N PHE A 334 24.42 59.00 -19.94
CA PHE A 334 23.55 59.96 -20.65
C PHE A 334 22.04 59.68 -20.47
N PHE A 335 21.28 60.63 -20.98
CA PHE A 335 19.85 60.91 -20.78
C PHE A 335 18.89 59.91 -21.50
N ASN A 336 17.75 59.64 -20.84
CA ASN A 336 16.37 59.83 -21.36
C ASN A 336 15.43 58.63 -21.68
N ARG A 337 14.15 58.89 -21.33
CA ARG A 337 12.87 58.48 -21.96
C ARG A 337 12.43 57.01 -22.05
N ALA A 338 11.49 56.71 -21.16
CA ALA A 338 10.17 56.08 -21.37
C ALA A 338 9.79 55.58 -22.78
N GLY A 339 9.24 54.36 -22.79
CA GLY A 339 8.24 53.82 -23.72
C GLY A 339 7.24 53.01 -22.91
#